data_AF-A0A366C4Q5-F1
#
_entry.id   AF-A0A366C4Q5-F1
#
_cell.length_a   1.000
_cell.length_b   1.000
_cell.length_c   1.000
_cell.angle_alpha   90.00
_cell.angle_beta   90.00
_cell.angle_gamma   90.00
#
_symmetry.space_group_name_H-M   'P 1'
#
loop_
_entity.id
_entity.type
_entity.pdbx_description
1 polymer ?
#
loop_
_entity_poly.entity_id
_entity_poly.type
_entity_poly.pdbx_seq_one_letter_code
_entity_poly.pdbx_strand_id
1 'polypeptide(L)'
;MIEGIKGGRRNKARLTCDACGAEDTVVAAYRRIGGGPKAQWEPDAGQVRKKIIAQGWAVVKGKEICPTCEAKRKENDMATTTNTASRPSETPPREPTREQKREIMSMLETCYDTDAQRYRAGDTDETVADVLDVMPGWVAQLRDEFFGPAGGNEDMAALRAQAETWLKDSAAAMQVIAQQAQVIEEKRAEVRAMLEKLAGIERAVGPRVMARAK
;
A
#
# COMPACT_ATOMS: atom_id res chain seq x y z
N MET A 1 0.62 -29.59 0.85
CA MET A 1 -0.47 -30.02 1.76
C MET A 1 0.05 -30.57 3.10
N ILE A 2 -0.61 -30.28 4.24
CA ILE A 2 -0.28 -30.81 5.59
C ILE A 2 -1.41 -31.71 6.09
N GLU A 3 -1.12 -32.96 6.42
CA GLU A 3 -2.10 -33.93 6.92
C GLU A 3 -1.69 -34.54 8.27
N GLY A 4 -2.66 -34.85 9.13
CA GLY A 4 -2.38 -35.46 10.43
C GLY A 4 -2.22 -36.98 10.38
N ILE A 5 -1.11 -37.52 10.87
CA ILE A 5 -0.94 -38.97 11.04
C ILE A 5 -1.40 -39.37 12.45
N LYS A 6 -2.45 -40.21 12.53
CA LYS A 6 -2.93 -40.80 13.78
C LYS A 6 -2.17 -42.09 14.10
N GLY A 7 -1.81 -42.31 15.37
CA GLY A 7 -1.35 -43.64 15.85
C GLY A 7 0.13 -43.80 16.18
N GLY A 8 0.82 -42.77 16.69
CA GLY A 8 2.21 -42.87 17.15
C GLY A 8 2.45 -42.34 18.56
N ARG A 9 3.59 -42.69 19.18
CA ARG A 9 4.01 -42.21 20.51
C ARG A 9 4.17 -40.68 20.60
N ARG A 10 4.30 -40.00 19.45
CA ARG A 10 4.30 -38.54 19.30
C ARG A 10 3.37 -38.19 18.13
N ASN A 11 2.64 -37.10 18.28
CA ASN A 11 1.80 -36.54 17.22
C ASN A 11 2.66 -36.09 16.03
N LYS A 12 2.34 -36.56 14.83
CA LYS A 12 3.08 -36.27 13.59
C LYS A 12 2.14 -35.70 12.53
N ALA A 13 2.69 -34.89 11.65
CA ALA A 13 2.04 -34.40 10.44
C ALA A 13 2.84 -34.87 9.23
N ARG A 14 2.13 -35.39 8.23
CA ARG A 14 2.64 -35.63 6.89
C ARG A 14 2.59 -34.33 6.11
N LEU A 15 3.60 -34.11 5.31
CA LEU A 15 3.74 -33.00 4.39
C LEU A 15 3.82 -33.58 3.00
N THR A 16 3.08 -33.02 2.07
CA THR A 16 3.15 -33.40 0.66
C THR A 16 3.45 -32.15 -0.15
N CYS A 17 4.50 -32.22 -0.96
CA CYS A 17 4.88 -31.14 -1.87
C CYS A 17 3.81 -30.98 -2.95
N ASP A 18 3.26 -29.77 -3.09
CA ASP A 18 2.20 -29.50 -4.06
C ASP A 18 2.72 -29.45 -5.53
N ALA A 19 4.04 -29.49 -5.75
CA ALA A 19 4.65 -29.44 -7.08
C ALA A 19 5.08 -30.81 -7.62
N CYS A 20 5.61 -31.70 -6.76
CA CYS A 20 6.14 -33.00 -7.18
C CYS A 20 5.59 -34.19 -6.38
N GLY A 21 4.76 -33.95 -5.37
CA GLY A 21 4.20 -35.01 -4.52
C GLY A 21 5.18 -35.62 -3.52
N ALA A 22 6.40 -35.09 -3.38
CA ALA A 22 7.34 -35.56 -2.36
C ALA A 22 6.74 -35.46 -0.95
N GLU A 23 6.88 -36.53 -0.16
CA GLU A 23 6.34 -36.59 1.20
C GLU A 23 7.44 -36.47 2.26
N ASP A 24 7.15 -35.77 3.36
CA ASP A 24 8.00 -35.73 4.55
C ASP A 24 7.12 -35.78 5.82
N THR A 25 7.70 -36.16 6.95
CA THR A 25 6.96 -36.30 8.20
C THR A 25 7.64 -35.55 9.34
N VAL A 26 6.91 -34.63 9.95
CA VAL A 26 7.39 -33.85 11.10
C VAL A 26 6.54 -34.06 12.34
N VAL A 27 7.17 -33.93 13.51
CA VAL A 27 6.45 -33.96 14.79
C VAL A 27 5.70 -32.63 14.95
N ALA A 28 4.39 -32.70 15.20
CA ALA A 28 3.51 -31.54 15.27
C ALA A 28 2.61 -31.61 16.51
N ALA A 29 2.42 -30.50 17.20
CA ALA A 29 1.31 -30.37 18.14
C ALA A 29 -0.01 -30.33 17.35
N TYR A 30 -1.08 -30.81 17.98
CA TYR A 30 -2.42 -30.74 17.40
C TYR A 30 -3.20 -29.71 18.18
N ARG A 31 -3.87 -28.82 17.46
CA ARG A 31 -4.78 -27.84 18.03
C ARG A 31 -6.22 -28.30 17.82
N ARG A 32 -7.05 -28.01 18.81
CA ARG A 32 -8.48 -28.20 18.72
C ARG A 32 -9.07 -27.05 17.89
N ILE A 33 -9.80 -27.38 16.83
CA ILE A 33 -10.50 -26.41 16.00
C ILE A 33 -12.01 -26.57 16.25
N GLY A 34 -12.68 -25.45 16.56
CA GLY A 34 -14.09 -25.41 16.91
C GLY A 34 -14.40 -25.62 18.40
N GLY A 35 -15.62 -25.26 18.80
CA GLY A 35 -16.17 -25.49 20.14
C GLY A 35 -17.21 -26.62 20.15
N GLY A 36 -17.34 -27.32 21.30
CA GLY A 36 -18.38 -28.33 21.50
C GLY A 36 -18.02 -29.76 21.03
N PRO A 37 -19.03 -30.66 20.95
CA PRO A 37 -18.85 -32.10 20.72
C PRO A 37 -18.37 -32.48 19.31
N LYS A 38 -18.38 -31.54 18.35
CA LYS A 38 -17.86 -31.74 16.98
C LYS A 38 -16.45 -31.19 16.77
N ALA A 39 -15.75 -30.83 17.84
CA ALA A 39 -14.42 -30.24 17.70
C ALA A 39 -13.41 -31.24 17.11
N GLN A 40 -12.72 -30.80 16.05
CA GLN A 40 -11.75 -31.62 15.32
C GLN A 40 -10.33 -31.28 15.79
N TRP A 41 -9.48 -32.30 15.87
CA TRP A 41 -8.06 -32.14 16.19
C TRP A 41 -7.27 -32.12 14.89
N GLU A 42 -6.65 -30.98 14.61
CA GLU A 42 -5.83 -30.80 13.41
C GLU A 42 -4.41 -30.43 13.81
N PRO A 43 -3.39 -30.84 13.02
CA PRO A 43 -2.02 -30.40 13.23
C PRO A 43 -1.96 -28.87 13.23
N ASP A 44 -1.18 -28.29 14.15
CA ASP A 44 -0.91 -26.85 14.14
C ASP A 44 -0.04 -26.52 12.91
N ALA A 45 -0.71 -26.09 11.84
CA ALA A 45 -0.08 -25.68 10.60
C ALA A 45 0.99 -24.60 10.81
N GLY A 46 0.84 -23.71 11.80
CA GLY A 46 1.83 -22.68 12.12
C GLY A 46 3.13 -23.29 12.67
N GLN A 47 3.01 -24.25 13.61
CA GLN A 47 4.17 -24.95 14.14
C GLN A 47 4.84 -25.84 13.08
N VAL A 48 4.03 -26.55 12.28
CA VAL A 48 4.51 -27.40 11.19
C VAL A 48 5.29 -26.56 10.18
N ARG A 49 4.73 -25.44 9.71
CA ARG A 49 5.39 -24.53 8.76
C ARG A 49 6.73 -24.01 9.28
N LYS A 50 6.82 -23.64 10.56
CA LYS A 50 8.11 -23.23 11.17
C LYS A 50 9.17 -24.33 11.11
N LYS A 51 8.79 -25.58 11.38
CA LYS A 51 9.74 -26.71 11.38
C LYS A 51 10.21 -27.08 9.97
N ILE A 52 9.30 -27.09 9.00
CA ILE A 52 9.64 -27.47 7.62
C ILE A 52 10.49 -26.39 6.95
N ILE A 53 10.26 -25.11 7.26
CA ILE A 53 11.13 -24.01 6.80
C ILE A 53 12.56 -24.21 7.30
N ALA A 54 12.74 -24.63 8.56
CA ALA A 54 14.06 -24.98 9.08
C ALA A 54 14.69 -26.22 8.39
N GLN A 55 13.87 -27.07 7.76
CA GLN A 55 14.31 -28.22 6.95
C GLN A 55 14.45 -27.88 5.45
N GLY A 56 14.34 -26.61 5.08
CA GLY A 56 14.50 -26.14 3.69
C GLY A 56 13.26 -26.19 2.82
N TRP A 57 12.09 -26.50 3.38
CA TRP A 57 10.82 -26.39 2.65
C TRP A 57 10.36 -24.94 2.58
N ALA A 58 9.71 -24.58 1.49
CA ALA A 58 9.16 -23.24 1.30
C ALA A 58 7.64 -23.25 1.32
N VAL A 59 7.05 -22.17 1.82
CA VAL A 59 5.59 -21.93 1.75
C VAL A 59 5.35 -20.75 0.83
N VAL A 60 4.89 -21.03 -0.40
CA VAL A 60 4.74 -20.02 -1.46
C VAL A 60 3.27 -19.91 -1.83
N LYS A 61 2.67 -18.71 -1.66
CA LYS A 61 1.25 -18.47 -1.93
C LYS A 61 0.33 -19.52 -1.28
N GLY A 62 0.68 -19.96 -0.08
CA GLY A 62 -0.08 -20.96 0.67
C GLY A 62 0.16 -22.43 0.29
N LYS A 63 1.05 -22.72 -0.68
CA LYS A 63 1.46 -24.07 -1.07
C LYS A 63 2.77 -24.48 -0.38
N GLU A 64 2.86 -25.74 0.06
CA GLU A 64 4.07 -26.30 0.64
C GLU A 64 4.93 -26.93 -0.48
N ILE A 65 6.16 -26.42 -0.65
CA ILE A 65 7.09 -26.81 -1.70
C ILE A 65 8.34 -27.41 -1.06
N CYS A 66 8.75 -28.60 -1.55
CA CYS A 66 9.94 -29.27 -1.04
C CYS A 66 11.24 -28.53 -1.41
N PRO A 67 12.35 -28.79 -0.71
CA PRO A 67 13.64 -28.12 -0.96
C PRO A 67 14.12 -28.26 -2.41
N THR A 68 13.87 -29.41 -3.04
CA THR A 68 14.27 -29.64 -4.44
C THR A 68 13.47 -28.79 -5.43
N CYS A 69 12.15 -28.68 -5.21
CA CYS A 69 11.30 -27.85 -6.06
C CYS A 69 11.51 -26.35 -5.78
N GLU A 70 11.84 -25.99 -4.55
CA GLU A 70 12.23 -24.62 -4.21
C GLU A 70 13.58 -24.27 -4.85
N ALA A 71 14.57 -25.14 -4.79
CA ALA A 71 15.87 -24.95 -5.46
C ALA A 71 15.69 -24.76 -6.97
N LYS A 72 14.93 -25.63 -7.64
CA LYS A 72 14.60 -25.48 -9.07
C LYS A 72 13.85 -24.17 -9.36
N ARG A 73 12.95 -23.75 -8.47
CA ARG A 73 12.23 -22.48 -8.62
C ARG A 73 13.15 -21.29 -8.43
N LYS A 74 14.07 -21.33 -7.47
CA LYS A 74 15.09 -20.29 -7.26
C LYS A 74 16.09 -20.25 -8.41
N GLU A 75 16.48 -21.38 -8.98
CA GLU A 75 17.30 -21.45 -10.18
C GLU A 75 16.57 -20.82 -11.39
N ASN A 76 15.28 -21.09 -11.57
CA ASN A 76 14.48 -20.44 -12.62
C ASN A 76 14.23 -18.94 -12.37
N ASP A 77 13.96 -18.54 -11.12
CA ASP A 77 13.77 -17.14 -10.73
C ASP A 77 15.10 -16.36 -10.84
N MET A 78 16.25 -16.98 -10.49
CA MET A 78 17.58 -16.41 -10.73
C MET A 78 17.93 -16.41 -12.22
N ALA A 79 17.60 -17.43 -13.00
CA ALA A 79 17.78 -17.40 -14.45
C ALA A 79 16.95 -16.27 -15.11
N THR A 80 15.83 -15.89 -14.49
CA THR A 80 14.98 -14.78 -14.93
C THR A 80 15.52 -13.42 -14.45
N THR A 81 16.08 -13.35 -13.24
CA THR A 81 16.60 -12.10 -12.63
C THR A 81 18.02 -11.77 -13.09
N THR A 82 18.80 -12.77 -13.52
CA THR A 82 20.18 -12.56 -14.04
C THR A 82 20.22 -12.43 -15.57
N ASN A 83 19.09 -12.62 -16.28
CA ASN A 83 18.97 -12.33 -17.72
C ASN A 83 18.46 -10.89 -18.02
N THR A 84 18.45 -10.00 -17.02
CA THR A 84 18.44 -8.53 -17.25
C THR A 84 19.86 -7.94 -17.20
N ALA A 85 20.88 -8.80 -17.26
CA ALA A 85 22.26 -8.40 -17.56
C ALA A 85 22.89 -9.42 -18.51
N SER A 86 22.88 -9.09 -19.80
CA SER A 86 23.80 -9.59 -20.83
C SER A 86 23.81 -11.11 -21.13
N ARG A 87 22.89 -11.56 -22.00
CA ARG A 87 23.21 -12.53 -23.09
C ARG A 87 22.26 -12.31 -24.28
N PRO A 88 22.78 -12.27 -25.52
CA PRO A 88 22.00 -11.95 -26.70
C PRO A 88 21.04 -13.11 -27.02
N SER A 89 19.75 -12.89 -26.88
CA SER A 89 18.75 -13.75 -27.53
C SER A 89 18.89 -13.57 -29.04
N GLU A 90 19.10 -14.66 -29.75
CA GLU A 90 19.17 -14.75 -31.21
C GLU A 90 17.80 -14.56 -31.89
N THR A 91 16.80 -14.05 -31.17
CA THR A 91 15.65 -13.36 -31.75
C THR A 91 15.98 -11.88 -31.77
N PRO A 92 15.90 -11.17 -32.93
CA PRO A 92 16.08 -9.73 -32.96
C PRO A 92 15.21 -9.12 -31.85
N PRO A 93 15.73 -8.11 -31.11
CA PRO A 93 14.92 -7.37 -30.15
C PRO A 93 13.57 -7.11 -30.80
N ARG A 94 12.46 -7.39 -30.10
CA ARG A 94 11.14 -7.04 -30.62
C ARG A 94 11.17 -5.53 -30.81
N GLU A 95 11.42 -5.09 -32.03
CA GLU A 95 11.37 -3.69 -32.39
C GLU A 95 9.92 -3.34 -32.63
N PRO A 96 9.47 -2.15 -32.19
CA PRO A 96 8.17 -1.67 -32.59
C PRO A 96 8.11 -1.63 -34.11
N THR A 97 6.99 -2.06 -34.68
CA THR A 97 6.77 -1.93 -36.12
C THR A 97 6.83 -0.46 -36.53
N ARG A 98 7.04 -0.17 -37.81
CA ARG A 98 7.08 1.22 -38.30
C ARG A 98 5.79 1.98 -37.98
N GLU A 99 4.65 1.28 -37.99
CA GLU A 99 3.35 1.82 -37.61
C GLU A 99 3.30 2.16 -36.12
N GLN A 100 3.72 1.24 -35.25
CA GLN A 100 3.80 1.47 -33.80
C GLN A 100 4.77 2.62 -33.45
N LYS A 101 5.93 2.70 -34.12
CA LYS A 101 6.87 3.81 -33.95
C LYS A 101 6.19 5.15 -34.27
N ARG A 102 5.38 5.22 -35.34
CA ARG A 102 4.66 6.43 -35.74
C ARG A 102 3.58 6.82 -34.74
N GLU A 103 2.84 5.85 -34.23
CA GLU A 103 1.80 6.08 -33.22
C GLU A 103 2.39 6.58 -31.90
N ILE A 104 3.48 5.96 -31.43
CA ILE A 104 4.20 6.38 -30.23
C ILE A 104 4.73 7.81 -30.40
N MET A 105 5.38 8.13 -31.52
CA MET A 105 5.87 9.49 -31.78
C MET A 105 4.74 10.52 -31.79
N SER A 106 3.60 10.22 -32.43
CA SER A 106 2.45 11.11 -32.47
C SER A 106 1.84 11.35 -31.09
N MET A 107 1.82 10.32 -30.23
CA MET A 107 1.33 10.46 -28.86
C MET A 107 2.31 11.28 -28.01
N LEU A 108 3.62 11.03 -28.14
CA LEU A 108 4.65 11.80 -27.44
C LEU A 108 4.63 13.28 -27.85
N GLU A 109 4.37 13.65 -29.11
CA GLU A 109 4.18 15.06 -29.52
C GLU A 109 3.03 15.76 -28.78
N THR A 110 2.01 15.01 -28.37
CA THR A 110 0.84 15.55 -27.68
C THR A 110 1.07 15.63 -26.17
N CYS A 111 1.66 14.57 -25.59
CA CYS A 111 1.78 14.39 -24.15
C CYS A 111 3.09 14.91 -23.57
N TYR A 112 4.12 15.12 -24.38
CA TYR A 112 5.45 15.52 -23.92
C TYR A 112 5.74 17.00 -24.21
N ASP A 113 6.32 17.69 -23.25
CA ASP A 113 6.80 19.06 -23.40
C ASP A 113 8.32 19.05 -23.63
N THR A 114 8.72 19.23 -24.89
CA THR A 114 10.14 19.22 -25.30
C THR A 114 10.93 20.37 -24.69
N ASP A 115 10.30 21.54 -24.50
CA ASP A 115 10.97 22.71 -23.93
C ASP A 115 11.22 22.52 -22.43
N ALA A 116 10.23 21.95 -21.73
CA ALA A 116 10.31 21.68 -20.31
C ALA A 116 10.89 20.29 -19.96
N GLN A 117 11.29 19.51 -20.98
CA GLN A 117 11.79 18.14 -20.91
C GLN A 117 11.03 17.25 -19.91
N ARG A 118 9.70 17.28 -19.98
CA ARG A 118 8.82 16.52 -19.08
C ARG A 118 7.49 16.16 -19.75
N TYR A 119 6.80 15.19 -19.18
CA TYR A 119 5.42 14.91 -19.54
C TYR A 119 4.44 16.00 -19.04
N ARG A 120 3.37 16.22 -19.81
CA ARG A 120 2.25 17.09 -19.45
C ARG A 120 1.23 16.30 -18.60
N ALA A 121 0.52 17.00 -17.71
CA ALA A 121 -0.69 16.51 -17.04
C ALA A 121 -0.61 15.16 -16.30
N GLY A 122 0.60 14.69 -15.93
CA GLY A 122 0.80 13.41 -15.24
C GLY A 122 0.90 12.19 -16.17
N ASP A 123 1.04 12.41 -17.47
CA ASP A 123 1.39 11.34 -18.41
C ASP A 123 2.78 10.77 -18.12
N THR A 124 3.01 9.51 -18.49
CA THR A 124 4.28 8.80 -18.32
C THR A 124 4.47 7.83 -19.50
N ASP A 125 5.67 7.25 -19.61
CA ASP A 125 5.91 6.17 -20.58
C ASP A 125 4.91 5.01 -20.40
N GLU A 126 4.49 4.75 -19.16
CA GLU A 126 3.54 3.69 -18.80
C GLU A 126 2.13 4.02 -19.30
N THR A 127 1.64 5.24 -19.06
CA THR A 127 0.28 5.62 -19.51
C THR A 127 0.18 5.68 -21.03
N VAL A 128 1.23 6.14 -21.71
CA VAL A 128 1.30 6.15 -23.19
C VAL A 128 1.32 4.72 -23.74
N ALA A 129 2.07 3.82 -23.11
CA ALA A 129 2.16 2.43 -23.51
C ALA A 129 0.84 1.68 -23.33
N ASP A 130 0.15 1.91 -22.20
CA ASP A 130 -1.16 1.31 -21.92
C ASP A 130 -2.23 1.75 -22.93
N VAL A 131 -2.21 3.02 -23.36
CA VAL A 131 -3.16 3.55 -24.35
C VAL A 131 -2.94 2.94 -25.73
N LEU A 132 -1.66 2.72 -26.11
CA LEU A 132 -1.29 2.20 -27.42
C LEU A 132 -1.14 0.67 -27.46
N ASP A 133 -1.33 -0.03 -26.34
CA ASP A 133 -1.10 -1.46 -26.17
C ASP A 133 0.31 -1.89 -26.64
N VAL A 134 1.32 -1.09 -26.29
CA VAL A 134 2.73 -1.31 -26.63
C VAL A 134 3.59 -1.49 -25.38
N MET A 135 4.85 -1.90 -25.54
CA MET A 135 5.76 -2.02 -24.41
C MET A 135 6.25 -0.63 -23.94
N PRO A 136 6.21 -0.32 -22.62
CA PRO A 136 6.72 0.95 -22.07
C PRO A 136 8.18 1.23 -22.42
N GLY A 137 9.00 0.19 -22.54
CA GLY A 137 10.41 0.33 -22.94
C GLY A 137 10.60 0.90 -24.36
N TRP A 138 9.66 0.67 -25.28
CA TRP A 138 9.70 1.26 -26.62
C TRP A 138 9.37 2.74 -26.60
N VAL A 139 8.42 3.13 -25.75
CA VAL A 139 8.05 4.53 -25.53
C VAL A 139 9.22 5.29 -24.91
N ALA A 140 9.84 4.73 -23.86
CA ALA A 140 11.00 5.32 -23.21
C ALA A 140 12.18 5.49 -24.18
N GLN A 141 12.46 4.49 -25.02
CA GLN A 141 13.52 4.55 -26.01
C GLN A 141 13.28 5.65 -27.05
N LEU A 142 12.06 5.72 -27.62
CA LEU A 142 11.71 6.75 -28.60
C LEU A 142 11.66 8.15 -27.98
N ARG A 143 11.20 8.27 -26.74
CA ARG A 143 11.21 9.53 -26.01
C ARG A 143 12.64 10.01 -25.77
N ASP A 144 13.52 9.16 -25.24
CA ASP A 144 14.93 9.52 -25.01
C ASP A 144 15.65 9.89 -26.31
N GLU A 145 15.34 9.21 -27.42
CA GLU A 145 15.96 9.44 -28.74
C GLU A 145 15.47 10.73 -29.42
N PHE A 146 14.17 11.05 -29.36
CA PHE A 146 13.58 12.13 -30.16
C PHE A 146 13.12 13.36 -29.36
N PHE A 147 12.86 13.22 -28.05
CA PHE A 147 12.26 14.28 -27.22
C PHE A 147 13.14 14.67 -26.03
N GLY A 148 13.78 13.70 -25.38
CA GLY A 148 14.64 13.90 -24.21
C GLY A 148 14.30 12.99 -23.02
N PRO A 149 15.07 13.11 -21.92
CA PRO A 149 14.90 12.28 -20.73
C PRO A 149 13.55 12.58 -20.06
N ALA A 150 12.94 11.60 -19.37
CA ALA A 150 11.57 11.69 -18.83
C ALA A 150 11.28 12.88 -17.88
N GLY A 151 12.32 13.66 -17.55
CA GLY A 151 12.34 14.64 -16.50
C GLY A 151 12.47 13.94 -15.16
N GLY A 152 13.41 14.38 -14.32
CA GLY A 152 13.30 14.09 -12.90
C GLY A 152 11.96 14.62 -12.40
N ASN A 153 11.35 13.94 -11.44
CA ASN A 153 10.00 14.22 -10.94
C ASN A 153 9.98 15.51 -10.07
N GLU A 154 10.44 16.63 -10.64
CA GLU A 154 10.44 17.96 -10.04
C GLU A 154 9.02 18.35 -9.63
N ASP A 155 8.01 17.88 -10.36
CA ASP A 155 6.60 18.05 -10.02
C ASP A 155 6.25 17.32 -8.72
N MET A 156 6.77 16.11 -8.45
CA MET A 156 6.58 15.43 -7.17
C MET A 156 7.35 16.09 -6.03
N ALA A 157 8.54 16.61 -6.27
CA ALA A 157 9.30 17.36 -5.26
C ALA A 157 8.58 18.67 -4.90
N ALA A 158 8.12 19.41 -5.91
CA ALA A 158 7.33 20.63 -5.75
C ALA A 158 5.99 20.35 -5.06
N LEU A 159 5.28 19.28 -5.45
CA LEU A 159 4.02 18.90 -4.84
C LEU A 159 4.21 18.46 -3.37
N ARG A 160 5.29 17.75 -3.05
CA ARG A 160 5.66 17.43 -1.66
C ARG A 160 5.95 18.69 -0.85
N ALA A 161 6.74 19.62 -1.39
CA ALA A 161 7.06 20.87 -0.71
C ALA A 161 5.80 21.73 -0.47
N GLN A 162 4.88 21.76 -1.44
CA GLN A 162 3.58 22.41 -1.29
C GLN A 162 2.74 21.73 -0.20
N ALA A 163 2.63 20.39 -0.22
CA ALA A 163 1.89 19.65 0.79
C ALA A 163 2.44 19.86 2.21
N GLU A 164 3.76 19.87 2.37
CA GLU A 164 4.42 20.16 3.65
C GLU A 164 4.14 21.59 4.14
N THR A 165 4.10 22.56 3.23
CA THR A 165 3.76 23.95 3.55
C THR A 165 2.31 24.04 4.02
N TRP A 166 1.38 23.45 3.28
CA TRP A 166 -0.03 23.40 3.65
C TRP A 166 -0.27 22.72 5.01
N LEU A 167 0.45 21.64 5.31
CA LEU A 167 0.37 20.98 6.61
C LEU A 167 0.83 21.90 7.76
N LYS A 168 1.92 22.64 7.56
CA LYS A 168 2.42 23.62 8.55
C LYS A 168 1.43 24.76 8.76
N ASP A 169 0.91 25.33 7.67
CA ASP A 169 -0.04 26.44 7.73
C ASP A 169 -1.36 26.02 8.38
N SER A 170 -1.85 24.81 8.08
CA SER A 170 -3.03 24.23 8.73
C SER A 170 -2.83 24.05 10.22
N ALA A 171 -1.66 23.54 10.65
CA ALA A 171 -1.34 23.40 12.06
C ALA A 171 -1.30 24.75 12.79
N ALA A 172 -0.71 25.78 12.16
CA ALA A 172 -0.69 27.14 12.71
C ALA A 172 -2.11 27.73 12.81
N ALA A 173 -2.95 27.57 11.79
CA ALA A 173 -4.34 28.02 11.81
C ALA A 173 -5.16 27.32 12.91
N MET A 174 -4.95 26.01 13.12
CA MET A 174 -5.60 25.26 14.20
C MET A 174 -5.22 25.79 15.59
N GLN A 175 -3.95 26.20 15.79
CA GLN A 175 -3.52 26.82 17.04
C GLN A 175 -4.21 28.16 17.29
N VAL A 176 -4.35 29.00 16.25
CA VAL A 176 -5.07 30.28 16.35
C VAL A 176 -6.54 30.06 16.70
N ILE A 177 -7.20 29.10 16.04
CA ILE A 177 -8.59 28.74 16.33
C ILE A 177 -8.74 28.26 17.78
N ALA A 178 -7.81 27.43 18.26
CA ALA A 178 -7.84 26.94 19.64
C ALA A 178 -7.71 28.08 20.67
N GLN A 179 -6.82 29.06 20.42
CA GLN A 179 -6.68 30.23 21.27
C GLN A 179 -7.96 31.10 21.25
N GLN A 180 -8.55 31.32 20.08
CA GLN A 180 -9.80 32.06 19.95
C GLN A 180 -10.96 31.36 20.68
N ALA A 181 -11.02 30.02 20.62
CA ALA A 181 -12.02 29.24 21.33
C ALA A 181 -11.91 29.41 22.86
N GLN A 182 -10.69 29.49 23.40
CA GLN A 182 -10.47 29.76 24.83
C GLN A 182 -10.99 31.16 25.22
N VAL A 183 -10.66 32.18 24.44
CA VAL A 183 -11.13 33.56 24.68
C VAL A 183 -12.67 33.64 24.63
N ILE A 184 -13.29 32.92 23.70
CA ILE A 184 -14.76 32.87 23.61
C ILE A 184 -15.34 32.21 24.86
N GLU A 185 -14.76 31.13 25.35
CA GLU A 185 -15.27 30.44 26.53
C GLU A 185 -15.13 31.28 27.80
N GLU A 186 -14.04 32.04 27.95
CA GLU A 186 -13.87 33.02 29.03
C GLU A 186 -14.98 34.09 28.99
N LYS A 187 -15.22 34.68 27.81
CA LYS A 187 -16.30 35.65 27.62
C LYS A 187 -17.68 35.06 27.91
N ARG A 188 -17.91 33.79 27.56
CA ARG A 188 -19.17 33.09 27.89
C ARG A 188 -19.33 32.91 29.40
N ALA A 189 -18.25 32.62 30.13
CA ALA A 189 -18.28 32.55 31.58
C ALA A 189 -18.59 33.90 32.22
N GLU A 190 -17.99 35.00 31.72
CA GLU A 190 -18.28 36.36 32.18
C GLU A 190 -19.75 36.75 31.96
N VAL A 191 -20.29 36.48 30.77
CA VAL A 191 -21.70 36.74 30.46
C VAL A 191 -22.62 35.93 31.37
N ARG A 192 -22.28 34.67 31.66
CA ARG A 192 -23.04 33.83 32.59
C ARG A 192 -23.07 34.44 33.99
N ALA A 193 -21.92 34.88 34.49
CA ALA A 193 -21.84 35.55 35.80
C ALA A 193 -22.63 36.87 35.83
N MET A 194 -22.65 37.62 34.71
CA MET A 194 -23.45 38.84 34.59
C MET A 194 -24.95 38.54 34.64
N LEU A 195 -25.40 37.48 33.96
CA LEU A 195 -26.80 37.03 33.99
C LEU A 195 -27.22 36.58 35.40
N GLU A 196 -26.35 35.88 36.14
CA GLU A 196 -26.64 35.49 37.52
C GLU A 196 -26.78 36.71 38.45
N LYS A 197 -25.91 37.71 38.30
CA LYS A 197 -26.00 38.98 39.03
C LYS A 197 -27.31 39.71 38.72
N LEU A 198 -27.67 39.80 37.43
CA LEU A 198 -28.92 40.42 37.00
C LEU A 198 -30.13 39.71 37.61
N ALA A 199 -30.18 38.38 37.56
CA ALA A 199 -31.23 37.58 38.19
C ALA A 199 -31.29 37.76 39.72
N GLY A 200 -30.16 38.05 40.38
CA GLY A 200 -30.10 38.42 41.79
C GLY A 200 -30.75 39.78 42.06
N ILE A 201 -30.44 40.78 41.24
CA ILE A 201 -31.01 42.13 41.33
C ILE A 201 -32.52 42.08 41.08
N GLU A 202 -32.98 41.37 40.06
CA GLU A 202 -34.41 41.22 39.76
C GLU A 202 -35.19 40.61 40.94
N ARG A 203 -34.61 39.61 41.62
CA ARG A 203 -35.19 39.04 42.84
C ARG A 203 -35.26 40.03 44.00
N ALA A 204 -34.22 40.86 44.18
CA ALA A 204 -34.15 41.83 45.26
C ALA A 204 -35.11 43.02 45.08
N VAL A 205 -35.29 43.49 43.83
CA VAL A 205 -36.16 44.64 43.50
C VAL A 205 -37.65 44.26 43.53
N GLY A 206 -37.97 42.97 43.36
CA GLY A 206 -39.31 42.43 43.48
C GLY A 206 -40.23 42.77 42.28
N PRO A 207 -41.24 41.93 41.99
CA PRO A 207 -42.01 42.01 40.74
C PRO A 207 -42.82 43.31 40.59
N ARG A 208 -43.21 43.96 41.70
CA ARG A 208 -43.98 45.22 41.68
C ARG A 208 -43.19 46.44 41.22
N VAL A 209 -41.89 46.52 41.52
CA VAL A 209 -41.03 47.64 41.12
C VAL A 209 -40.55 47.45 39.67
N MET A 210 -40.25 46.21 39.28
CA MET A 210 -39.88 45.87 37.90
C MET A 210 -41.03 46.12 36.90
N ALA A 211 -42.29 45.91 37.28
CA ALA A 211 -43.46 46.20 36.44
C ALA A 211 -43.71 47.70 36.20
N ARG A 212 -43.09 48.60 36.99
CA ARG A 212 -43.15 50.05 36.81
C ARG A 212 -41.99 50.62 35.97
N ALA A 213 -40.95 49.82 35.71
CA ALA A 213 -39.73 50.24 35.03
C ALA A 213 -39.61 49.77 33.57
N LYS A 214 -40.50 48.86 33.13
CA LYS A 214 -40.74 48.56 31.71
C LYS A 214 -41.69 49.58 31.10
#